data_AF-A0A1W9SED2-F1
#
_entry.id   AF-A0A1W9SED2-F1
#
_cell.length_a   1.000
_cell.length_b   1.000
_cell.length_c   1.000
_cell.angle_alpha   90.00
_cell.angle_beta   90.00
_cell.angle_gamma   90.00
#
_symmetry.space_group_name_H-M   'P 1'
#
loop_
_entity.id
_entity.type
_entity.pdbx_description
1 polymer ?
#
loop_
_entity_poly.entity_id
_entity_poly.type
_entity_poly.pdbx_seq_one_letter_code
_entity_poly.pdbx_strand_id
1 'polypeptide(L)'
;MRHYSIYKLLTLFLILLMLFKPIHSQTTAGQKKIIIEPNQSHTFMFTNTNGLFYFGETGLPNTSKYQGLSFLTHEFLEDYVLEVGGTLLERSQAKAVLSSDSLTRIYNSFDITEKISISDSLPVMIANIKCKNKYPFAITPMISGSAKARDYVVHWSSIDKILYIARKNHVVRNDNANYPAWIGISTYPAGEFSEISNDFPKRENSFFDEKSFIPGKINIFLEENAYLFFIIGDNKEDVLQLRNKSYKNLNLKIQKKDLQIEGIRKV
;
A
#
# COMPACT_ATOMS: atom_id res chain seq x y z
N MET A 1 -64.01 25.86 25.79
CA MET A 1 -62.99 24.81 25.55
C MET A 1 -62.52 24.80 24.09
N ARG A 2 -61.72 25.78 23.64
CA ARG A 2 -61.13 25.77 22.27
C ARG A 2 -59.71 26.37 22.17
N HIS A 3 -59.07 26.72 23.29
CA HIS A 3 -57.73 27.34 23.29
C HIS A 3 -56.56 26.36 23.49
N TYR A 4 -56.80 25.10 23.83
CA TYR A 4 -55.71 24.12 24.08
C TYR A 4 -55.06 23.53 22.80
N SER A 5 -55.65 23.74 21.62
CA SER A 5 -55.15 23.15 20.36
C SER A 5 -54.00 23.95 19.73
N ILE A 6 -54.04 25.28 19.88
CA ILE A 6 -53.09 26.18 19.21
C ILE A 6 -51.69 26.08 19.82
N TYR A 7 -51.59 25.98 21.15
CA TYR A 7 -50.29 25.88 21.84
C TYR A 7 -49.55 24.58 21.51
N LYS A 8 -50.26 23.44 21.35
CA LYS A 8 -49.65 22.16 20.96
C LYS A 8 -49.08 22.20 19.55
N LEU A 9 -49.79 22.82 18.61
CA LEU A 9 -49.32 22.97 17.23
C LEU A 9 -48.07 23.87 17.16
N LEU A 10 -48.07 24.95 17.95
CA LEU A 10 -46.94 25.88 18.00
C LEU A 10 -45.68 25.22 18.60
N THR A 11 -45.83 24.43 19.66
CA THR A 11 -44.70 23.67 20.23
C THR A 11 -44.14 22.62 19.29
N LEU A 12 -45.01 21.92 18.54
CA LEU A 12 -44.56 20.91 17.58
C LEU A 12 -43.79 21.55 16.40
N PHE A 13 -44.27 22.70 15.93
CA PHE A 13 -43.60 23.46 14.87
C PHE A 13 -42.23 24.01 15.31
N LEU A 14 -42.11 24.48 16.56
CA LEU A 14 -40.84 24.94 17.13
C LEU A 14 -39.82 23.80 17.31
N ILE A 15 -40.28 22.61 17.72
CA ILE A 15 -39.41 21.42 17.81
C ILE A 15 -38.96 20.98 16.41
N LEU A 16 -39.84 21.04 15.41
CA LEU A 16 -39.51 20.70 14.03
C LEU A 16 -38.48 21.69 13.45
N LEU A 17 -38.61 22.99 13.72
CA LEU A 17 -37.63 24.01 13.31
C LEU A 17 -36.25 23.83 13.95
N MET A 18 -36.18 23.30 15.18
CA MET A 18 -34.90 22.99 15.84
C MET A 18 -34.20 21.75 15.24
N LEU A 19 -34.94 20.84 14.62
CA LEU A 19 -34.40 19.67 13.91
C LEU A 19 -33.82 20.01 12.53
N PHE A 20 -34.15 21.20 11.99
CA PHE A 20 -33.60 21.71 10.72
C PHE A 20 -32.48 22.73 10.92
N LYS A 21 -31.73 22.69 12.03
CA LYS A 21 -30.44 23.39 12.06
C LYS A 21 -29.47 22.60 11.19
N PRO A 22 -29.03 23.15 10.03
CA PRO A 22 -27.98 22.49 9.29
C PRO A 22 -26.74 22.54 10.20
N ILE A 23 -26.20 21.37 10.54
CA ILE A 23 -24.90 21.25 11.19
C ILE A 23 -23.87 21.68 10.13
N HIS A 24 -23.73 22.99 9.93
CA HIS A 24 -22.69 23.61 9.13
C HIS A 24 -21.57 24.01 10.07
N SER A 25 -20.85 22.99 10.54
CA SER A 25 -19.50 23.17 11.03
C SER A 25 -18.69 21.92 10.70
N GLN A 26 -18.54 21.65 9.40
CA GLN A 26 -17.26 21.12 8.96
C GLN A 26 -16.40 22.35 8.71
N THR A 27 -15.68 22.77 9.74
CA THR A 27 -14.49 23.58 9.53
C THR A 27 -13.66 22.89 8.45
N THR A 28 -13.55 23.52 7.29
CA THR A 28 -12.50 23.28 6.31
C THR A 28 -11.18 23.72 6.95
N ALA A 29 -10.77 23.02 8.01
CA ALA A 29 -9.41 23.06 8.49
C ALA A 29 -8.59 22.49 7.34
N GLY A 30 -7.91 23.36 6.58
CA GLY A 30 -7.02 22.93 5.52
C GLY A 30 -6.15 21.81 6.07
N GLN A 31 -6.09 20.68 5.36
CA GLN A 31 -5.37 19.48 5.80
C GLN A 31 -4.01 19.89 6.36
N LYS A 32 -3.82 19.72 7.67
CA LYS A 32 -2.57 20.07 8.34
C LYS A 32 -1.48 19.17 7.77
N LYS A 33 -0.58 19.76 6.98
CA LYS A 33 0.60 19.07 6.46
C LYS A 33 1.74 19.27 7.43
N ILE A 34 2.42 18.18 7.78
CA ILE A 34 3.66 18.22 8.57
C ILE A 34 4.80 18.04 7.57
N ILE A 35 5.75 18.97 7.58
CA ILE A 35 6.96 18.90 6.77
C ILE A 35 8.07 18.37 7.67
N ILE A 36 8.77 17.34 7.20
CA ILE A 36 9.90 16.72 7.87
C ILE A 36 11.10 16.88 6.93
N GLU A 37 12.16 17.52 7.42
CA GLU A 37 13.36 17.75 6.62
C GLU A 37 14.24 16.48 6.56
N PRO A 38 15.17 16.39 5.60
CA PRO A 38 16.10 15.25 5.52
C PRO A 38 16.84 14.99 6.84
N ASN A 39 17.15 13.72 7.09
CA ASN A 39 17.76 13.17 8.30
C ASN A 39 16.92 13.31 9.57
N GLN A 40 15.64 13.68 9.44
CA GLN A 40 14.66 13.63 10.52
C GLN A 40 13.62 12.55 10.23
N SER A 41 12.97 12.04 11.28
CA SER A 41 11.87 11.09 11.14
C SER A 41 10.77 11.35 12.14
N HIS A 42 9.55 11.12 11.68
CA HIS A 42 8.36 11.08 12.49
C HIS A 42 7.66 9.74 12.25
N THR A 43 7.04 9.20 13.29
CA THR A 43 6.14 8.06 13.13
C THR A 43 4.83 8.51 12.47
N PHE A 44 4.27 7.70 11.59
CA PHE A 44 2.95 7.90 11.02
C PHE A 44 2.17 6.58 11.01
N MET A 45 0.84 6.67 10.98
CA MET A 45 -0.04 5.51 10.83
C MET A 45 -1.19 5.86 9.86
N PHE A 46 -1.46 4.98 8.91
CA PHE A 46 -2.65 5.02 8.07
C PHE A 46 -3.50 3.79 8.34
N THR A 47 -4.82 3.96 8.38
CA THR A 47 -5.80 2.88 8.62
C THR A 47 -6.99 2.99 7.68
N ASN A 48 -7.54 1.87 7.20
CA ASN A 48 -8.76 1.88 6.39
C ASN A 48 -9.93 1.12 7.06
N THR A 49 -11.09 1.19 6.42
CA THR A 49 -12.31 0.51 6.90
C THR A 49 -12.27 -1.02 6.81
N ASN A 50 -11.31 -1.58 6.08
CA ASN A 50 -11.14 -3.02 5.90
C ASN A 50 -10.20 -3.64 6.95
N GLY A 51 -9.62 -2.84 7.84
CA GLY A 51 -8.65 -3.32 8.83
C GLY A 51 -7.22 -3.42 8.30
N LEU A 52 -6.88 -2.73 7.22
CA LEU A 52 -5.49 -2.53 6.80
C LEU A 52 -4.87 -1.37 7.59
N PHE A 53 -3.66 -1.58 8.09
CA PHE A 53 -2.87 -0.60 8.83
C PHE A 53 -1.48 -0.51 8.21
N TYR A 54 -0.97 0.70 7.99
CA TYR A 54 0.43 0.92 7.65
C TYR A 54 1.05 1.89 8.66
N PHE A 55 1.96 1.37 9.48
CA PHE A 55 2.66 2.13 10.52
C PHE A 55 4.15 2.18 10.19
N GLY A 56 4.79 3.33 10.29
CA GLY A 56 6.20 3.43 9.93
C GLY A 56 6.82 4.79 10.21
N GLU A 57 8.02 4.97 9.66
CA GLU A 57 8.86 6.15 9.81
C GLU A 57 8.89 7.01 8.52
N THR A 58 8.82 8.34 8.66
CA THR A 58 8.82 9.23 7.49
C THR A 58 10.18 9.32 6.82
N GLY A 59 11.29 9.29 7.56
CA GLY A 59 12.64 9.50 7.02
C GLY A 59 13.65 8.43 7.42
N LEU A 60 13.29 7.52 8.32
CA LEU A 60 14.14 6.40 8.71
C LEU A 60 13.55 5.06 8.26
N PRO A 61 14.35 3.98 8.31
CA PRO A 61 13.84 2.61 8.21
C PRO A 61 12.92 2.31 9.39
N ASN A 62 12.07 1.31 9.24
CA ASN A 62 11.32 0.79 10.37
C ASN A 62 12.28 0.16 11.39
N THR A 63 12.12 0.52 12.67
CA THR A 63 12.95 0.07 13.80
C THR A 63 12.17 -0.70 14.86
N SER A 64 10.84 -0.68 14.77
CA SER A 64 9.94 -1.34 15.72
C SER A 64 9.23 -2.52 15.07
N LYS A 65 9.10 -3.62 15.79
CA LYS A 65 8.33 -4.82 15.38
C LYS A 65 6.82 -4.59 15.16
N TYR A 66 6.34 -3.38 15.45
CA TYR A 66 4.95 -2.99 15.23
C TYR A 66 4.77 -2.18 13.94
N GLN A 67 5.88 -1.77 13.31
CA GLN A 67 5.89 -1.04 12.04
C GLN A 67 5.81 -2.03 10.88
N GLY A 68 5.26 -1.57 9.76
CA GLY A 68 4.96 -2.38 8.60
C GLY A 68 3.51 -2.28 8.16
N LEU A 69 3.16 -3.05 7.13
CA LEU A 69 1.81 -3.26 6.64
C LEU A 69 1.18 -4.45 7.35
N SER A 70 0.09 -4.20 8.04
CA SER A 70 -0.67 -5.21 8.78
C SER A 70 -2.13 -5.24 8.34
N PHE A 71 -2.74 -6.42 8.41
CA PHE A 71 -4.19 -6.59 8.33
C PHE A 71 -4.69 -7.16 9.64
N LEU A 72 -5.59 -6.43 10.30
CA LEU A 72 -6.00 -6.66 11.68
C LEU A 72 -4.76 -6.73 12.58
N THR A 73 -4.48 -7.89 13.18
CA THR A 73 -3.34 -8.12 14.08
C THR A 73 -2.17 -8.82 13.39
N HIS A 74 -2.26 -9.11 12.09
CA HIS A 74 -1.22 -9.83 11.37
C HIS A 74 -0.40 -8.92 10.46
N GLU A 75 0.90 -8.96 10.62
CA GLU A 75 1.87 -8.21 9.83
C GLU A 75 2.28 -9.00 8.57
N PHE A 76 2.28 -8.36 7.40
CA PHE A 76 2.60 -8.99 6.12
C PHE A 76 3.88 -8.44 5.47
N LEU A 77 4.16 -7.16 5.69
CA LEU A 77 5.30 -6.46 5.12
C LEU A 77 5.94 -5.64 6.23
N GLU A 78 7.21 -5.87 6.53
CA GLU A 78 7.93 -5.10 7.53
C GLU A 78 8.32 -3.77 6.91
N ASP A 79 8.89 -3.83 5.70
CA ASP A 79 9.28 -2.65 4.96
C ASP A 79 9.42 -2.92 3.45
N TYR A 80 9.80 -1.90 2.70
CA TYR A 80 10.25 -2.04 1.32
C TYR A 80 11.30 -0.99 0.96
N VAL A 81 12.16 -1.32 0.00
CA VAL A 81 13.18 -0.39 -0.49
C VAL A 81 13.06 -0.14 -1.99
N LEU A 82 13.43 1.07 -2.41
CA LEU A 82 13.41 1.50 -3.80
C LEU A 82 14.85 1.66 -4.30
N GLU A 83 15.12 1.20 -5.52
CA GLU A 83 16.41 1.38 -6.20
C GLU A 83 16.22 2.17 -7.50
N VAL A 84 17.17 3.04 -7.84
CA VAL A 84 17.19 3.82 -9.08
C VAL A 84 18.57 3.69 -9.71
N GLY A 85 18.63 3.11 -10.91
CA GLY A 85 19.89 2.81 -11.59
C GLY A 85 20.84 1.95 -10.73
N GLY A 86 20.29 1.07 -9.88
CA GLY A 86 21.05 0.25 -8.93
C GLY A 86 21.48 0.97 -7.65
N THR A 87 21.14 2.24 -7.47
CA THR A 87 21.40 3.00 -6.23
C THR A 87 20.17 2.97 -5.33
N LEU A 88 20.34 2.61 -4.06
CA LEU A 88 19.28 2.64 -3.05
C LEU A 88 18.78 4.07 -2.81
N LEU A 89 17.46 4.27 -2.81
CA LEU A 89 16.85 5.51 -2.35
C LEU A 89 16.71 5.50 -0.83
N GLU A 90 17.69 6.12 -0.17
CA GLU A 90 17.66 6.30 1.27
C GLU A 90 16.57 7.30 1.69
N ARG A 91 15.65 6.86 2.55
CA ARG A 91 14.57 7.71 3.09
C ARG A 91 15.09 8.90 3.88
N SER A 92 16.27 8.78 4.48
CA SER A 92 16.91 9.85 5.25
C SER A 92 17.28 11.03 4.37
N GLN A 93 17.52 10.81 3.08
CA GLN A 93 17.82 11.88 2.12
C GLN A 93 16.57 12.59 1.60
N ALA A 94 15.38 12.05 1.89
CA ALA A 94 14.13 12.60 1.38
C ALA A 94 13.58 13.71 2.29
N LYS A 95 13.04 14.75 1.66
CA LYS A 95 12.11 15.66 2.33
C LYS A 95 10.74 14.98 2.38
N ALA A 96 10.15 14.87 3.56
CA ALA A 96 8.86 14.22 3.74
C ALA A 96 7.74 15.24 4.04
N VAL A 97 6.55 14.97 3.49
CA VAL A 97 5.32 15.72 3.73
C VAL A 97 4.26 14.72 4.16
N LEU A 98 3.92 14.76 5.44
CA LEU A 98 2.89 13.91 6.03
C LEU A 98 1.55 14.66 6.03
N SER A 99 0.53 14.01 5.47
CA SER A 99 -0.87 14.43 5.48
C SER A 99 -1.71 13.40 6.24
N SER A 100 -3.00 13.68 6.43
CA SER A 100 -3.90 12.78 7.18
C SER A 100 -4.08 11.40 6.53
N ASP A 101 -3.91 11.31 5.21
CA ASP A 101 -4.22 10.13 4.39
C ASP A 101 -3.03 9.60 3.59
N SER A 102 -1.88 10.29 3.67
CA SER A 102 -0.74 9.97 2.83
C SER A 102 0.57 10.53 3.34
N LEU A 103 1.65 9.86 2.96
CA LEU A 103 3.02 10.30 3.13
C LEU A 103 3.62 10.56 1.76
N THR A 104 4.18 11.75 1.54
CA THR A 104 4.96 12.05 0.34
C THR A 104 6.43 12.22 0.70
N ARG A 105 7.33 11.51 0.04
CA ARG A 105 8.79 11.68 0.14
C ARG A 105 9.34 12.21 -1.18
N ILE A 106 10.22 13.21 -1.10
CA ILE A 106 10.83 13.87 -2.25
C ILE A 106 12.34 13.64 -2.19
N TYR A 107 12.85 12.89 -3.16
CA TYR A 107 14.26 12.53 -3.33
C TYR A 107 14.90 13.43 -4.40
N ASN A 108 15.46 14.56 -3.97
CA ASN A 108 15.99 15.57 -4.90
C ASN A 108 17.13 15.04 -5.79
N SER A 109 17.96 14.12 -5.29
CA SER A 109 19.11 13.56 -6.03
C SER A 109 18.71 12.86 -7.34
N PHE A 110 17.47 12.37 -7.43
CA PHE A 110 16.95 11.67 -8.61
C PHE A 110 15.69 12.31 -9.19
N ASP A 111 15.29 13.50 -8.71
CA ASP A 111 14.01 14.13 -9.06
C ASP A 111 12.80 13.18 -8.89
N ILE A 112 12.83 12.35 -7.85
CA ILE A 112 11.77 11.35 -7.58
C ILE A 112 10.87 11.81 -6.45
N THR A 113 9.57 11.59 -6.62
CA THR A 113 8.57 11.74 -5.58
C THR A 113 7.87 10.41 -5.35
N GLU A 114 7.89 9.93 -4.12
CA GLU A 114 7.13 8.78 -3.66
C GLU A 114 5.92 9.27 -2.86
N LYS A 115 4.71 8.86 -3.20
CA LYS A 115 3.51 9.10 -2.40
C LYS A 115 2.88 7.79 -1.97
N ILE A 116 2.85 7.55 -0.67
CA ILE A 116 2.28 6.36 -0.05
C ILE A 116 0.90 6.69 0.50
N SER A 117 -0.04 5.78 0.28
CA SER A 117 -1.41 5.86 0.78
C SER A 117 -2.00 4.44 0.86
N ILE A 118 -3.10 4.30 1.58
CA ILE A 118 -3.90 3.07 1.59
C ILE A 118 -5.25 3.34 0.94
N SER A 119 -5.82 2.33 0.29
CA SER A 119 -7.17 2.45 -0.25
C SER A 119 -8.20 2.36 0.88
N ASP A 120 -9.15 3.29 0.94
CA ASP A 120 -10.21 3.23 1.97
C ASP A 120 -11.11 2.00 1.82
N SER A 121 -11.36 1.59 0.57
CA SER A 121 -12.34 0.56 0.20
C SER A 121 -11.73 -0.82 -0.08
N LEU A 122 -10.40 -0.94 -0.21
CA LEU A 122 -9.72 -2.18 -0.54
C LEU A 122 -8.56 -2.42 0.43
N PRO A 123 -8.22 -3.67 0.78
CA PRO A 123 -7.02 -4.01 1.56
C PRO A 123 -5.74 -3.89 0.71
N VAL A 124 -5.46 -2.67 0.23
CA VAL A 124 -4.34 -2.36 -0.66
C VAL A 124 -3.61 -1.11 -0.17
N MET A 125 -2.30 -1.22 -0.02
CA MET A 125 -1.40 -0.06 0.07
C MET A 125 -0.84 0.27 -1.31
N ILE A 126 -0.79 1.56 -1.63
CA ILE A 126 -0.35 2.07 -2.92
C ILE A 126 0.80 3.05 -2.69
N ALA A 127 1.93 2.81 -3.35
CA ALA A 127 3.01 3.78 -3.48
C ALA A 127 3.07 4.28 -4.93
N ASN A 128 2.78 5.56 -5.13
CA ASN A 128 2.89 6.23 -6.43
C ASN A 128 4.28 6.89 -6.53
N ILE A 129 5.08 6.45 -7.48
CA ILE A 129 6.40 6.96 -7.77
C ILE A 129 6.29 7.85 -9.00
N LYS A 130 6.74 9.10 -8.90
CA LYS A 130 6.85 10.02 -10.02
C LYS A 130 8.30 10.42 -10.19
N CYS A 131 8.73 10.60 -11.44
CA CYS A 131 10.05 11.10 -11.78
C CYS A 131 9.95 12.09 -12.94
N LYS A 132 11.01 12.89 -13.14
CA LYS A 132 11.16 13.74 -14.33
C LYS A 132 11.95 13.09 -15.44
N ASN A 133 12.85 12.17 -15.09
CA ASN A 133 13.74 11.49 -16.04
C ASN A 133 13.44 9.99 -16.06
N LYS A 134 13.83 9.33 -17.15
CA LYS A 134 13.67 7.89 -17.29
C LYS A 134 14.76 7.14 -16.52
N TYR A 135 14.38 6.16 -15.71
CA TYR A 135 15.30 5.38 -14.90
C TYR A 135 14.98 3.89 -14.90
N PRO A 136 15.99 3.00 -14.89
CA PRO A 136 15.82 1.68 -14.32
C PRO A 136 15.43 1.81 -12.85
N PHE A 137 14.35 1.17 -12.45
CA PHE A 137 13.81 1.24 -11.09
C PHE A 137 13.53 -0.15 -10.56
N ALA A 138 13.77 -0.39 -9.28
CA ALA A 138 13.38 -1.64 -8.64
C ALA A 138 12.73 -1.41 -7.28
N ILE A 139 11.84 -2.33 -6.93
CA ILE A 139 11.22 -2.42 -5.61
C ILE A 139 11.57 -3.77 -4.99
N THR A 140 12.10 -3.74 -3.78
CA THR A 140 12.45 -4.92 -2.99
C THR A 140 11.60 -4.93 -1.71
N PRO A 141 10.59 -5.80 -1.62
CA PRO A 141 9.78 -5.94 -0.40
C PRO A 141 10.51 -6.74 0.68
N MET A 142 10.22 -6.43 1.94
CA MET A 142 10.72 -7.14 3.12
C MET A 142 9.53 -7.73 3.88
N ILE A 143 9.41 -9.06 3.85
CA ILE A 143 8.25 -9.80 4.32
C ILE A 143 8.41 -10.17 5.79
N SER A 144 7.38 -9.87 6.58
CA SER A 144 7.39 -10.06 8.02
C SER A 144 7.30 -11.54 8.44
N GLY A 145 7.84 -11.81 9.62
CA GLY A 145 7.52 -13.00 10.44
C GLY A 145 8.61 -14.08 10.52
N SER A 146 9.43 -14.29 9.51
CA SER A 146 10.58 -15.21 9.51
C SER A 146 11.55 -14.79 8.42
N ALA A 147 12.86 -14.88 8.69
CA ALA A 147 13.88 -14.62 7.67
C ALA A 147 14.11 -15.81 6.73
N LYS A 148 13.55 -16.98 7.04
CA LYS A 148 13.88 -18.22 6.33
C LYS A 148 12.98 -18.38 5.12
N ALA A 149 13.57 -18.34 3.91
CA ALA A 149 12.86 -18.57 2.66
C ALA A 149 12.01 -19.85 2.65
N ARG A 150 12.48 -20.91 3.32
CA ARG A 150 11.77 -22.19 3.42
C ARG A 150 10.44 -22.12 4.16
N ASP A 151 10.16 -21.05 4.91
CA ASP A 151 8.92 -20.88 5.67
C ASP A 151 7.81 -20.23 4.81
N TYR A 152 8.14 -19.82 3.58
CA TYR A 152 7.23 -19.13 2.67
C TYR A 152 6.93 -19.93 1.41
N VAL A 153 5.74 -19.72 0.87
CA VAL A 153 5.38 -20.03 -0.51
C VAL A 153 5.52 -18.74 -1.30
N VAL A 154 6.45 -18.71 -2.25
CA VAL A 154 6.69 -17.56 -3.15
C VAL A 154 6.39 -17.99 -4.57
N HIS A 155 5.62 -17.19 -5.29
CA HIS A 155 5.25 -17.47 -6.67
C HIS A 155 5.14 -16.18 -7.48
N TRP A 156 5.97 -16.04 -8.50
CA TRP A 156 5.80 -15.02 -9.53
C TRP A 156 4.89 -15.53 -10.65
N SER A 157 3.78 -14.83 -10.90
CA SER A 157 2.97 -15.05 -12.11
C SER A 157 3.50 -14.15 -13.22
N SER A 158 4.14 -14.75 -14.23
CA SER A 158 4.62 -14.03 -15.41
C SER A 158 3.49 -13.46 -16.29
N ILE A 159 2.28 -14.03 -16.17
CA ILE A 159 1.08 -13.59 -16.90
C ILE A 159 0.44 -12.41 -16.18
N ASP A 160 0.15 -12.55 -14.88
CA ASP A 160 -0.53 -11.49 -14.12
C ASP A 160 0.42 -10.35 -13.71
N LYS A 161 1.72 -10.62 -13.72
CA LYS A 161 2.79 -9.75 -13.23
C LYS A 161 2.61 -9.41 -11.74
N ILE A 162 2.32 -10.45 -10.96
CA ILE A 162 2.12 -10.38 -9.50
C ILE A 162 3.07 -11.36 -8.81
N LEU A 163 3.78 -10.87 -7.79
CA LEU A 163 4.52 -11.68 -6.84
C LEU A 163 3.60 -12.06 -5.67
N TYR A 164 3.22 -13.32 -5.60
CA TYR A 164 2.38 -13.87 -4.54
C TYR A 164 3.23 -14.50 -3.45
N ILE A 165 2.95 -14.15 -2.19
CA ILE A 165 3.68 -14.64 -1.03
C ILE A 165 2.69 -15.02 0.06
N ALA A 166 2.89 -16.20 0.67
CA ALA A 166 2.15 -16.66 1.84
C ALA A 166 3.08 -17.46 2.76
N ARG A 167 2.70 -17.60 4.04
CA ARG A 167 3.44 -18.49 4.96
C ARG A 167 3.01 -19.94 4.72
N LYS A 168 3.94 -20.89 4.72
CA LYS A 168 3.62 -22.31 4.47
C LYS A 168 2.62 -22.89 5.47
N ASN A 169 2.64 -22.40 6.70
CA ASN A 169 1.71 -22.81 7.75
C ASN A 169 0.36 -22.07 7.69
N HIS A 170 0.18 -21.11 6.77
CA HIS A 170 -1.05 -20.34 6.60
C HIS A 170 -1.27 -19.94 5.14
N VAL A 171 -1.65 -20.91 4.32
CA VAL A 171 -1.95 -20.70 2.88
C VAL A 171 -3.44 -20.53 2.60
N VAL A 172 -4.28 -20.84 3.58
CA VAL A 172 -5.74 -20.73 3.53
C VAL A 172 -6.21 -20.18 4.88
N ARG A 173 -7.10 -19.18 4.84
CA ARG A 173 -7.75 -18.64 6.03
C ARG A 173 -8.56 -19.74 6.72
N ASN A 174 -8.44 -19.82 8.04
CA ASN A 174 -9.17 -20.78 8.87
C ASN A 174 -9.64 -20.11 10.16
N ASP A 175 -10.48 -20.79 10.93
CA ASP A 175 -11.10 -20.20 12.14
C ASP A 175 -10.06 -19.79 13.20
N ASN A 176 -8.92 -20.48 13.27
CA ASN A 176 -7.84 -20.17 14.22
C ASN A 176 -6.96 -18.99 13.75
N ALA A 177 -6.84 -18.81 12.44
CA ALA A 177 -6.08 -17.74 11.81
C ALA A 177 -7.01 -16.94 10.88
N ASN A 178 -7.89 -16.16 11.51
CA ASN A 178 -8.96 -15.42 10.86
C ASN A 178 -8.48 -14.12 10.18
N TYR A 179 -7.39 -14.21 9.44
CA TYR A 179 -6.83 -13.13 8.63
C TYR A 179 -6.43 -13.67 7.25
N PRO A 180 -6.37 -12.80 6.21
CA PRO A 180 -6.05 -13.21 4.85
C PRO A 180 -4.70 -13.93 4.75
N ALA A 181 -4.55 -14.91 3.87
CA ALA A 181 -3.35 -15.74 3.84
C ALA A 181 -2.23 -15.18 2.95
N TRP A 182 -2.56 -14.29 2.00
CA TRP A 182 -1.65 -13.91 0.92
C TRP A 182 -1.40 -12.40 0.88
N ILE A 183 -0.14 -12.05 0.61
CA ILE A 183 0.24 -10.74 0.07
C ILE A 183 0.62 -10.88 -1.40
N GLY A 184 0.06 -10.01 -2.24
CA GLY A 184 0.44 -9.83 -3.64
C GLY A 184 1.13 -8.51 -3.85
N ILE A 185 2.21 -8.52 -4.62
CA ILE A 185 2.97 -7.32 -4.95
C ILE A 185 3.01 -7.17 -6.47
N SER A 186 2.55 -6.04 -6.97
CA SER A 186 2.46 -5.77 -8.41
C SER A 186 2.80 -4.32 -8.72
N THR A 187 3.15 -4.05 -9.98
CA THR A 187 3.48 -2.69 -10.44
C THR A 187 2.70 -2.29 -11.68
N TYR A 188 2.50 -0.99 -11.86
CA TYR A 188 2.08 -0.38 -13.12
C TYR A 188 3.03 0.77 -13.48
N PRO A 189 3.74 0.76 -14.62
CA PRO A 189 3.76 -0.29 -15.62
C PRO A 189 4.23 -1.63 -15.02
N ALA A 190 3.84 -2.73 -15.67
CA ALA A 190 4.17 -4.06 -15.16
C ALA A 190 5.68 -4.30 -15.24
N GLY A 191 6.25 -4.79 -14.15
CA GLY A 191 7.66 -5.10 -14.03
C GLY A 191 7.99 -6.57 -14.23
N GLU A 192 9.29 -6.85 -14.18
CA GLU A 192 9.83 -8.20 -14.21
C GLU A 192 10.45 -8.54 -12.86
N PHE A 193 10.04 -9.67 -12.31
CA PHE A 193 10.62 -10.20 -11.09
C PHE A 193 11.99 -10.81 -11.36
N SER A 194 12.94 -10.47 -10.50
CA SER A 194 14.24 -11.15 -10.40
C SER A 194 14.43 -11.62 -8.98
N GLU A 195 14.76 -12.90 -8.83
CA GLU A 195 15.27 -13.40 -7.56
C GLU A 195 16.54 -12.62 -7.21
N ILE A 196 16.67 -12.30 -5.94
CA ILE A 196 17.86 -11.65 -5.45
C ILE A 196 18.95 -12.73 -5.35
N SER A 197 20.04 -12.55 -6.11
CA SER A 197 21.23 -13.40 -5.93
C SER A 197 21.79 -13.21 -4.51
N ASN A 198 22.57 -14.18 -4.04
CA ASN A 198 23.26 -14.09 -2.74
C ASN A 198 24.16 -12.84 -2.57
N ASP A 199 24.31 -12.03 -3.64
CA ASP A 199 25.10 -10.80 -3.75
C ASP A 199 24.26 -9.51 -3.65
N PHE A 200 22.96 -9.57 -3.32
CA PHE A 200 22.33 -8.38 -2.71
C PHE A 200 23.26 -7.89 -1.62
N PRO A 201 23.47 -6.58 -1.44
CA PRO A 201 24.42 -6.10 -0.47
C PRO A 201 24.06 -6.61 0.93
N LYS A 202 24.65 -7.76 1.29
CA LYS A 202 25.08 -8.12 2.65
C LYS A 202 26.13 -7.11 3.15
N ARG A 203 26.53 -6.17 2.28
CA ARG A 203 27.50 -5.12 2.53
C ARG A 203 26.84 -3.97 3.29
N GLU A 204 27.14 -3.96 4.58
CA GLU A 204 27.52 -2.78 5.36
C GLU A 204 26.45 -1.86 5.95
N ASN A 205 25.16 -2.00 5.64
CA ASN A 205 24.16 -1.13 6.26
C ASN A 205 23.12 -1.84 7.12
N SER A 206 22.96 -1.33 8.35
CA SER A 206 22.00 -1.65 9.41
C SER A 206 20.51 -1.47 9.04
N PHE A 207 20.15 -1.61 7.76
CA PHE A 207 18.82 -1.28 7.24
C PHE A 207 17.82 -2.45 7.29
N PHE A 208 18.31 -3.68 7.36
CA PHE A 208 17.47 -4.87 7.34
C PHE A 208 17.42 -5.48 8.74
N ASP A 209 16.24 -5.64 9.33
CA ASP A 209 16.10 -6.54 10.48
C ASP A 209 16.51 -7.94 9.99
N GLU A 210 17.42 -8.60 10.71
CA GLU A 210 17.86 -9.97 10.42
C GLU A 210 16.69 -10.97 10.36
N LYS A 211 15.49 -10.56 10.79
CA LYS A 211 14.26 -11.34 10.81
C LYS A 211 13.40 -11.22 9.56
N SER A 212 13.72 -10.30 8.65
CA SER A 212 12.93 -10.05 7.44
C SER A 212 13.30 -11.04 6.32
N PHE A 213 12.28 -11.58 5.64
CA PHE A 213 12.49 -12.38 4.43
C PHE A 213 12.39 -11.51 3.18
N ILE A 214 13.41 -11.55 2.34
CA ILE A 214 13.46 -10.81 1.07
C ILE A 214 13.24 -11.80 -0.09
N PRO A 215 12.08 -11.79 -0.76
CA PRO A 215 11.74 -12.77 -1.79
C PRO A 215 12.48 -12.53 -3.12
N GLY A 216 12.93 -11.31 -3.37
CA GLY A 216 13.45 -10.85 -4.66
C GLY A 216 13.08 -9.39 -4.89
N LYS A 217 13.22 -8.91 -6.13
CA LYS A 217 12.83 -7.56 -6.51
C LYS A 217 12.03 -7.53 -7.80
N ILE A 218 11.16 -6.53 -7.94
CA ILE A 218 10.43 -6.27 -9.19
C ILE A 218 11.08 -5.08 -9.87
N ASN A 219 11.59 -5.31 -11.07
CA ASN A 219 12.28 -4.31 -11.89
C ASN A 219 11.28 -3.70 -12.88
N ILE A 220 11.26 -2.38 -12.96
CA ILE A 220 10.48 -1.62 -13.94
C ILE A 220 11.38 -0.60 -14.62
N PHE A 221 11.01 -0.20 -15.83
CA PHE A 221 11.56 1.00 -16.43
C PHE A 221 10.61 2.16 -16.14
N LEU A 222 11.03 3.06 -15.24
CA LEU A 222 10.24 4.19 -14.80
C LEU A 222 10.41 5.33 -15.80
N GLU A 223 9.34 5.69 -16.53
CA GLU A 223 9.40 6.80 -17.50
C GLU A 223 8.96 8.13 -16.90
N GLU A 224 7.75 8.17 -16.32
CA GLU A 224 7.17 9.36 -15.68
C GLU A 224 6.53 9.01 -14.35
N ASN A 225 5.78 7.91 -14.33
CA ASN A 225 5.09 7.43 -13.15
C ASN A 225 5.09 5.90 -13.06
N ALA A 226 5.07 5.41 -11.82
CA ALA A 226 4.78 4.03 -11.50
C ALA A 226 3.87 3.95 -10.27
N TYR A 227 3.07 2.89 -10.19
CA TYR A 227 2.28 2.53 -9.03
C TYR A 227 2.76 1.18 -8.54
N LEU A 228 3.09 1.10 -7.26
CA LEU A 228 3.40 -0.13 -6.56
C LEU A 228 2.19 -0.48 -5.70
N PHE A 229 1.74 -1.73 -5.79
CA PHE A 229 0.58 -2.21 -5.06
C PHE A 229 1.02 -3.33 -4.13
N PHE A 230 0.65 -3.21 -2.85
CA PHE A 230 0.78 -4.26 -1.85
C PHE A 230 -0.63 -4.66 -1.43
N ILE A 231 -1.05 -5.83 -1.86
CA ILE A 231 -2.44 -6.29 -1.84
C ILE A 231 -2.55 -7.44 -0.87
N ILE A 232 -3.48 -7.37 0.08
CA ILE A 232 -3.73 -8.45 1.03
C ILE A 232 -5.04 -9.15 0.65
N GLY A 233 -5.02 -10.47 0.49
CA GLY A 233 -6.17 -11.25 0.06
C GLY A 233 -6.20 -12.66 0.64
N ASP A 234 -7.39 -13.26 0.68
CA ASP A 234 -7.59 -14.57 1.32
C ASP A 234 -6.90 -15.70 0.54
N ASN A 235 -6.77 -15.52 -0.79
CA ASN A 235 -6.11 -16.43 -1.72
C ASN A 235 -5.57 -15.67 -2.94
N LYS A 236 -4.86 -16.35 -3.85
CA LYS A 236 -4.28 -15.72 -5.06
C LYS A 236 -5.31 -15.08 -5.99
N GLU A 237 -6.49 -15.69 -6.14
CA GLU A 237 -7.56 -15.16 -7.01
C GLU A 237 -8.14 -13.87 -6.42
N ASP A 238 -8.35 -13.81 -5.11
CA ASP A 238 -8.78 -12.60 -4.41
C ASP A 238 -7.75 -11.47 -4.58
N VAL A 239 -6.46 -11.77 -4.40
CA VAL A 239 -5.36 -10.81 -4.67
C VAL A 239 -5.43 -10.28 -6.12
N LEU A 240 -5.64 -11.14 -7.11
CA LEU A 240 -5.76 -10.74 -8.51
C LEU A 240 -6.98 -9.84 -8.74
N GLN A 241 -8.13 -10.17 -8.15
CA GLN A 241 -9.35 -9.37 -8.26
C GLN A 241 -9.20 -7.99 -7.61
N LEU A 242 -8.60 -7.93 -6.42
CA LEU A 242 -8.30 -6.69 -5.69
C LEU A 242 -7.32 -5.81 -6.47
N ARG A 243 -6.29 -6.40 -7.09
CA ARG A 243 -5.36 -5.71 -8.00
C ARG A 243 -6.12 -5.07 -9.17
N ASN A 244 -6.98 -5.85 -9.84
CA ASN A 244 -7.74 -5.38 -10.99
C ASN A 244 -8.73 -4.26 -10.61
N LYS A 245 -9.39 -4.37 -9.44
CA LYS A 245 -10.23 -3.29 -8.89
C LYS A 245 -9.41 -2.02 -8.63
N SER A 246 -8.22 -2.15 -8.06
CA SER A 246 -7.31 -1.02 -7.80
C SER A 246 -6.89 -0.32 -9.10
N TYR A 247 -6.56 -1.09 -10.14
CA TYR A 247 -6.20 -0.55 -11.46
C TYR A 247 -7.37 0.23 -12.04
N LYS A 248 -8.58 -0.33 -11.98
CA LYS A 248 -9.79 0.36 -12.44
C LYS A 248 -10.05 1.66 -11.68
N ASN A 249 -9.91 1.67 -10.35
CA ASN A 249 -10.13 2.85 -9.52
C ASN A 249 -9.13 3.98 -9.83
N LEU A 250 -7.92 3.63 -10.25
CA LEU A 250 -6.88 4.58 -10.67
C LEU A 250 -6.90 4.88 -12.18
N ASN A 251 -7.91 4.40 -12.92
CA ASN A 251 -8.00 4.50 -14.38
C ASN A 251 -6.76 3.97 -15.13
N LEU A 252 -6.11 2.95 -14.58
CA LEU A 252 -4.93 2.31 -15.17
C LEU A 252 -5.38 1.20 -16.12
N LYS A 253 -4.63 1.02 -17.22
CA LYS A 253 -4.87 -0.07 -18.15
C LYS A 253 -4.46 -1.39 -17.49
N ILE A 254 -5.40 -2.32 -17.34
CA ILE A 254 -5.06 -3.70 -17.03
C ILE A 254 -4.32 -4.25 -18.25
N GLN A 255 -3.16 -4.87 -18.06
CA GLN A 255 -2.55 -5.67 -19.11
C GLN A 255 -3.46 -6.87 -19.39
N LYS A 256 -4.41 -6.68 -20.31
CA LYS A 256 -5.09 -7.77 -21.00
C LYS A 256 -4.34 -7.96 -22.30
N LYS A 257 -3.56 -9.03 -22.43
CA LYS A 257 -3.06 -9.45 -23.73
C LYS A 257 -3.32 -10.95 -23.93
N ASP A 258 -4.05 -11.22 -25.01
CA ASP A 258 -4.10 -12.44 -25.79
C ASP A 258 -4.55 -13.75 -25.10
N LEU A 259 -5.70 -13.74 -24.42
CA LEU A 259 -6.54 -14.95 -24.33
C LEU A 259 -7.25 -15.29 -25.66
N GLN A 260 -6.88 -14.61 -26.76
CA GLN A 260 -7.38 -14.86 -28.12
C GLN A 260 -6.42 -15.65 -29.02
N ILE A 261 -5.47 -16.40 -28.46
CA ILE A 261 -4.67 -17.34 -29.26
C ILE A 261 -4.83 -18.73 -28.63
N GLU A 262 -5.36 -19.65 -29.45
CA GLU A 262 -5.57 -21.11 -29.22
C GLU A 262 -6.96 -21.62 -28.82
N GLY A 263 -7.99 -20.77 -28.66
CA GLY A 263 -9.35 -21.22 -28.32
C GLY A 263 -10.40 -21.26 -29.45
N ILE A 264 -10.11 -20.69 -30.63
CA ILE A 264 -11.02 -20.68 -31.78
C ILE A 264 -10.26 -21.08 -33.05
N ARG A 265 -9.77 -22.32 -33.05
CA ARG A 265 -9.87 -23.20 -34.22
C ARG A 265 -10.77 -24.36 -33.80
N LYS A 266 -12.07 -24.09 -33.74
CA LYS A 266 -13.06 -25.17 -33.78
C LYS A 266 -13.18 -25.61 -35.24
N VAL A 267 -13.09 -26.93 -35.37
CA VAL A 267 -13.49 -27.81 -36.48
C VAL A 267 -14.65 -27.24 -37.29
#